data_AF-A0A3B8Z1K2-F1
#
_entry.id   AF-A0A3B8Z1K2-F1
#
_cell.length_a   1.000
_cell.length_b   1.000
_cell.length_c   1.000
_cell.angle_alpha   90.00
_cell.angle_beta   90.00
_cell.angle_gamma   90.00
#
_symmetry.space_group_name_H-M   'P 1'
#
loop_
_entity.id
_entity.type
_entity.pdbx_description
1 polymer ?
#
loop_
_entity_poly.entity_id
_entity_poly.type
_entity_poly.pdbx_seq_one_letter_code
_entity_poly.pdbx_strand_id
1 'polypeptide(L)'
;MAQRLEFFFDYGSPYSYFADTQLPGLIERTGCEVAYRPMLLGGVFKSVGSHSPAAEPVEAKRRHFAVELRRSVAHYGVPFESPPGWPINTLQIMRTAH
;
A
#
# COMPACT_ATOMS: atom_id res chain seq x y z
N MET A 1 5.60 24.62 -14.41
CA MET A 1 5.44 23.22 -14.85
C MET A 1 4.87 22.45 -13.68
N ALA A 2 3.90 21.56 -13.90
CA ALA A 2 3.41 20.66 -12.86
C ALA A 2 4.56 19.78 -12.36
N GLN A 3 4.70 19.63 -11.04
CA GLN A 3 5.66 18.69 -10.49
C GLN A 3 5.13 17.27 -10.68
N ARG A 4 6.00 16.32 -11.06
CA ARG A 4 5.63 14.92 -11.26
C ARG A 4 5.86 14.12 -9.98
N LEU A 5 4.82 13.50 -9.46
CA LEU A 5 4.86 12.57 -8.33
C LEU A 5 4.90 11.13 -8.85
N GLU A 6 5.95 10.38 -8.51
CA GLU A 6 5.97 8.94 -8.78
C GLU A 6 5.33 8.17 -7.63
N PHE A 7 4.24 7.47 -7.91
CA PHE A 7 3.51 6.68 -6.93
C PHE A 7 3.77 5.19 -7.13
N PHE A 8 4.68 4.65 -6.32
CA PHE A 8 4.98 3.22 -6.30
C PHE A 8 3.97 2.47 -5.42
N PHE A 9 3.29 1.48 -5.99
CA PHE A 9 2.21 0.79 -5.29
C PHE A 9 2.19 -0.72 -5.58
N ASP A 10 1.60 -1.45 -4.63
CA ASP A 10 1.23 -2.87 -4.76
C ASP A 10 -0.21 -3.02 -4.24
N TYR A 11 -1.11 -3.64 -5.00
CA TYR A 11 -2.50 -3.86 -4.57
C TYR A 11 -2.61 -4.70 -3.29
N GLY A 12 -1.56 -5.45 -2.94
CA GLY A 12 -1.50 -6.22 -1.69
C GLY A 12 -1.21 -5.36 -0.45
N SER A 13 -0.85 -4.09 -0.64
CA SER A 13 -0.49 -3.16 0.41
C SER A 13 -1.68 -2.31 0.87
N PRO A 14 -2.16 -2.45 2.11
CA PRO A 14 -3.22 -1.59 2.63
C PRO A 14 -2.79 -0.12 2.68
N TYR A 15 -1.50 0.14 2.94
CA TYR A 15 -0.98 1.51 2.98
C TYR A 15 -0.86 2.14 1.60
N SER A 16 -0.62 1.35 0.55
CA SER A 16 -0.71 1.86 -0.83
C SER A 16 -2.16 2.24 -1.16
N TYR A 17 -3.14 1.42 -0.76
CA TYR A 17 -4.55 1.78 -0.90
C TYR A 17 -4.91 3.08 -0.16
N PHE A 18 -4.47 3.23 1.09
CA PHE A 18 -4.70 4.47 1.83
C PHE A 18 -4.06 5.66 1.13
N ALA A 19 -2.81 5.57 0.68
CA ALA A 19 -2.16 6.65 -0.04
C ALA A 19 -2.90 7.02 -1.35
N ASP A 20 -3.34 6.01 -2.10
CA ASP A 20 -4.10 6.19 -3.35
C ASP A 20 -5.37 7.01 -3.13
N THR A 21 -6.11 6.73 -2.05
CA THR A 21 -7.34 7.49 -1.71
C THR A 21 -7.10 8.98 -1.42
N GLN A 22 -5.86 9.36 -1.09
CA GLN A 22 -5.49 10.75 -0.80
C GLN A 22 -4.96 11.51 -2.04
N LEU A 23 -4.61 10.80 -3.11
CA LEU A 23 -4.04 11.40 -4.32
C LEU A 23 -4.95 12.44 -4.99
N PRO A 24 -6.29 12.24 -5.11
CA PRO A 24 -7.15 13.25 -5.71
C PRO A 24 -7.05 14.61 -5.01
N GLY A 25 -7.11 14.63 -3.68
CA GLY A 25 -6.97 15.86 -2.91
C GLY A 25 -5.56 16.45 -2.98
N LEU A 26 -4.52 15.63 -3.14
CA LEU A 26 -3.15 16.12 -3.35
C LEU A 26 -3.01 16.80 -4.71
N ILE A 27 -3.57 16.20 -5.76
CA ILE A 27 -3.58 16.74 -7.12
C ILE A 27 -4.30 18.09 -7.12
N GLU A 28 -5.48 18.18 -6.50
CA GLU A 28 -6.25 19.41 -6.41
C GLU A 28 -5.46 20.55 -5.73
N ARG A 29 -4.78 20.26 -4.62
CA ARG A 29 -4.03 21.29 -3.87
C ARG A 29 -2.74 21.75 -4.55
N THR A 30 -2.11 20.89 -5.37
CA THR A 30 -0.73 21.11 -5.84
C THR A 30 -0.60 21.23 -7.35
N GLY A 31 -1.60 20.77 -8.11
CA GLY A 31 -1.53 20.63 -9.56
C GLY A 31 -0.48 19.62 -10.03
N CYS A 32 -0.04 18.69 -9.18
CA CYS A 32 0.96 17.69 -9.56
C CYS A 32 0.38 16.65 -10.53
N GLU A 33 1.24 16.13 -11.40
CA GLU A 33 0.93 14.96 -12.23
C GLU A 33 1.39 13.69 -11.52
N VAL A 34 0.50 12.70 -11.40
CA VAL A 34 0.85 11.41 -10.78
C VAL A 34 1.25 10.40 -11.85
N ALA A 35 2.43 9.83 -11.70
CA ALA A 35 2.89 8.68 -12.45
C ALA A 35 2.78 7.41 -11.61
N TYR A 36 1.80 6.58 -11.95
CA TYR A 36 1.60 5.28 -11.32
C TYR A 36 2.75 4.32 -11.70
N ARG A 37 3.36 3.71 -10.67
CA ARG A 37 4.48 2.79 -10.81
C ARG A 37 4.15 1.47 -10.11
N PRO A 38 3.52 0.51 -10.81
CA PRO A 38 3.32 -0.83 -10.27
C PRO A 38 4.63 -1.42 -9.77
N MET A 39 4.64 -1.90 -8.52
CA MET A 39 5.81 -2.48 -7.85
C MET A 39 5.38 -3.71 -7.06
N LEU A 40 6.21 -4.75 -7.05
CA LEU A 40 5.94 -5.97 -6.31
C LEU A 40 6.63 -5.96 -4.95
N LEU A 41 5.86 -5.79 -3.86
CA LEU A 41 6.40 -5.75 -2.50
C LEU A 41 7.07 -7.06 -2.09
N GLY A 42 6.56 -8.21 -2.52
CA GLY A 42 7.22 -9.50 -2.25
C GLY A 42 8.67 -9.54 -2.75
N GLY A 43 8.94 -8.92 -3.91
CA GLY A 43 10.29 -8.78 -4.45
C GLY A 43 11.16 -7.81 -3.64
N VAL A 44 10.57 -6.68 -3.20
CA VAL A 44 11.24 -5.68 -2.35
C VAL A 44 11.61 -6.29 -0.98
N PHE A 45 10.69 -6.99 -0.33
CA PHE A 45 10.95 -7.65 0.95
C PHE A 45 12.11 -8.65 0.83
N LYS A 46 12.09 -9.48 -0.23
CA LYS A 46 13.17 -10.44 -0.49
C LYS A 46 14.52 -9.75 -0.71
N SER A 47 14.57 -8.62 -1.42
CA SER A 47 15.84 -7.94 -1.73
C SER A 47 16.52 -7.33 -0.50
N VAL A 48 15.74 -6.93 0.52
CA VAL A 48 16.25 -6.34 1.76
C VAL A 48 16.24 -7.29 2.96
N GLY A 49 15.89 -8.57 2.76
CA GLY A 49 15.80 -9.56 3.85
C GLY A 49 14.69 -9.29 4.86
N SER A 50 13.60 -8.66 4.43
CA SER A 50 12.43 -8.32 5.25
C SER A 50 11.23 -9.23 4.91
N HIS A 51 10.14 -9.06 5.65
CA HIS A 51 8.87 -9.76 5.46
C HIS A 51 7.72 -8.76 5.41
N SER A 52 6.59 -9.20 4.88
CA SER A 52 5.34 -8.44 5.04
C SER A 52 5.06 -8.25 6.54
N PRO A 53 4.64 -7.05 6.99
CA PRO A 53 4.24 -6.81 8.38
C PRO A 53 3.16 -7.77 8.89
N ALA A 54 2.31 -8.29 7.99
CA ALA A 54 1.30 -9.28 8.33
C ALA A 54 1.88 -10.70 8.57
N ALA A 55 3.01 -11.01 7.95
CA ALA A 55 3.73 -12.28 8.06
C ALA A 55 4.97 -12.19 8.97
N GLU A 56 5.15 -11.07 9.67
CA GLU A 56 6.28 -10.83 10.57
C GLU A 56 6.32 -11.88 11.69
N PRO A 57 7.45 -12.58 11.95
CA PRO A 57 7.50 -13.62 12.98
C PRO A 57 7.29 -13.11 14.41
N VAL A 58 7.65 -11.84 14.69
CA VAL A 58 7.48 -11.26 16.03
C VAL A 58 6.02 -10.88 16.28
N GLU A 59 5.36 -11.61 17.16
CA GLU A 59 3.92 -11.44 17.48
C GLU A 59 3.56 -10.01 17.92
N ALA A 60 4.38 -9.38 18.75
CA ALA A 60 4.15 -8.00 19.19
C ALA A 60 4.09 -7.01 18.02
N LYS A 61 4.93 -7.21 16.99
CA LYS A 61 4.93 -6.36 15.78
C LYS A 61 3.69 -6.63 14.91
N ARG A 62 3.28 -7.89 14.74
CA ARG A 62 2.04 -8.23 14.03
C ARG A 62 0.81 -7.61 14.68
N ARG A 63 0.70 -7.73 16.01
CA ARG A 63 -0.40 -7.11 16.77
C ARG A 63 -0.40 -5.60 16.63
N HIS A 64 0.77 -4.98 16.71
CA HIS A 64 0.91 -3.55 16.50
C HIS A 64 0.45 -3.14 15.10
N PHE A 65 0.91 -3.83 14.05
CA PHE A 65 0.45 -3.61 12.68
C PHE A 65 -1.07 -3.69 12.54
N ALA A 66 -1.72 -4.69 13.16
CA ALA A 66 -3.18 -4.81 13.12
C ALA A 66 -3.90 -3.66 13.85
N VAL A 67 -3.33 -3.11 14.92
CA VAL A 67 -3.87 -1.93 15.60
C VAL A 67 -3.70 -0.68 14.73
N GLU A 68 -2.50 -0.47 14.18
CA GLU A 68 -2.22 0.66 13.30
C GLU A 68 -3.07 0.65 12.05
N LEU A 69 -3.29 -0.53 11.45
CA LEU A 69 -4.17 -0.67 10.30
C LEU A 69 -5.58 -0.16 10.61
N ARG A 70 -6.16 -0.56 11.75
CA ARG A 70 -7.49 -0.07 12.18
C ARG A 70 -7.50 1.44 12.43
N ARG A 71 -6.43 1.98 13.01
CA ARG A 71 -6.27 3.43 13.22
C ARG A 71 -6.22 4.18 11.90
N SER A 72 -5.46 3.69 10.92
CA SER A 72 -5.40 4.29 9.58
C SER A 72 -6.75 4.24 8.87
N VAL A 73 -7.47 3.12 8.93
CA VAL A 73 -8.84 3.04 8.37
C VAL A 73 -9.75 4.09 9.01
N ALA A 74 -9.74 4.21 10.33
CA ALA A 74 -10.55 5.22 11.03
C ALA A 74 -10.12 6.65 10.70
N HIS A 75 -8.81 6.89 10.55
CA HIS A 75 -8.26 8.21 10.24
C HIS A 75 -8.63 8.67 8.82
N TYR A 76 -8.47 7.80 7.82
CA TYR A 76 -8.77 8.14 6.43
C TYR A 76 -10.25 8.01 6.08
N GLY A 77 -11.04 7.28 6.88
CA GLY A 77 -12.48 7.14 6.67
C GLY A 77 -12.83 6.40 5.38
N VAL A 78 -11.96 5.50 4.91
CA VAL A 78 -12.11 4.80 3.62
C VAL A 78 -12.69 3.39 3.81
N PRO A 79 -13.44 2.86 2.84
CA PRO A 79 -13.90 1.48 2.85
C PRO A 79 -12.70 0.53 2.94
N PHE A 80 -12.69 -0.36 3.93
CA PHE A 80 -11.60 -1.31 4.08
C PHE A 80 -12.12 -2.65 4.57
N GLU A 81 -11.87 -3.69 3.78
CA GLU A 81 -12.18 -5.06 4.12
C GLU A 81 -10.97 -5.94 3.79
N SER A 82 -10.53 -6.73 4.76
CA SER A 82 -9.45 -7.69 4.53
C SER A 82 -10.02 -8.93 3.85
N PRO A 83 -9.57 -9.32 2.65
CA PRO A 83 -10.08 -10.52 2.01
C PRO A 83 -9.62 -11.78 2.76
N PRO A 84 -10.40 -12.87 2.69
CA PRO A 84 -9.99 -14.16 3.23
C PRO A 84 -8.64 -14.60 2.65
N GLY A 85 -7.72 -15.03 3.51
CA GLY A 85 -6.39 -15.51 3.08
C GLY A 85 -5.37 -14.42 2.75
N TRP A 86 -5.66 -13.14 3.04
CA TRP A 86 -4.64 -12.09 2.98
C TRP A 86 -3.52 -12.32 4.02
N PRO A 87 -2.23 -12.09 3.68
CA PRO A 87 -1.71 -11.53 2.43
C PRO A 87 -1.69 -12.52 1.25
N ILE A 88 -2.09 -12.03 0.06
CA ILE A 88 -2.12 -12.80 -1.20
C ILE A 88 -0.85 -12.58 -2.03
N ASN A 89 -0.57 -13.50 -2.96
CA ASN A 89 0.46 -13.29 -3.98
C ASN A 89 -0.06 -12.38 -5.09
N THR A 90 0.44 -11.15 -5.15
CA THR A 90 0.01 -10.13 -6.12
C THR A 90 0.77 -10.15 -7.44
N LEU A 91 1.71 -11.07 -7.66
CA LEU A 91 2.60 -11.07 -8.84
C LEU A 91 1.88 -10.93 -10.18
N GLN A 92 0.81 -11.71 -10.40
CA GLN A 92 0.09 -11.65 -11.68
C GLN A 92 -0.70 -10.34 -11.82
N ILE A 93 -1.33 -9.88 -10.73
CA ILE A 93 -2.09 -8.62 -10.71
C ILE A 93 -1.15 -7.44 -11.00
N MET A 94 0.02 -7.42 -10.36
CA MET A 94 1.00 -6.34 -10.53
C MET A 94 1.63 -6.32 -11.92
N ARG A 95 1.67 -7.45 -12.65
CA ARG A 95 2.13 -7.50 -14.04
C ARG A 95 1.14 -6.89 -15.04
N THR A 96 -0.15 -6.85 -14.69
CA THR A 96 -1.21 -6.29 -15.54
C THR A 96 -1.61 -4.86 -15.14
N ALA A 97 -1.13 -4.39 -13.99
CA ALA A 97 -1.33 -3.03 -13.51
C ALA A 97 -0.65 -2.03 -14.46
N HIS A 98 -1.32 -0.91 -14.72
CA HIS A 98 -0.87 0.18 -15.59
C HIS A 98 -1.31 1.52 -15.02
#